data_AF-A0A9D4LQS5-F1
#
_entry.id   AF-A0A9D4LQS5-F1
#
_cell.length_a   1.000
_cell.length_b   1.000
_cell.length_c   1.000
_cell.angle_alpha   90.00
_cell.angle_beta   90.00
_cell.angle_gamma   90.00
#
_symmetry.space_group_name_H-M   'P 1'
#
loop_
_entity.id
_entity.type
_entity.pdbx_description
1 polymer ?
#
loop_
_entity_poly.entity_id
_entity_poly.type
_entity_poly.pdbx_seq_one_letter_code
_entity_poly.pdbx_strand_id
1 'polypeptide(L)'
;MAARRAAKQAINWVALENRVPEAQKDAFRVFRTHYDKYALKVSELPNELPQIDFEAYKSKITNKAMLAEFEKMYSALKIPYPTDVSNVKGTIEKQEKESVEMVKKYVAEQEVKLSEIKEILDIIGTVPPPEKMSKQMFYHYFPNMARNPNFRNPGFQPFDDPDSQIDSLNEPRYNTIDERILWRTPMEREADDEAKYRPLIEAKKAKEALAAKGEDSAEVAKKK
;
A
#
# COMPACT_ATOMS: atom_id res chain seq x y z
N MET A 1 3.72 34.98 23.09
CA MET A 1 4.05 34.03 21.99
C MET A 1 3.64 32.57 22.31
N ALA A 2 2.55 32.32 23.05
CA ALA A 2 2.08 30.96 23.35
C ALA A 2 1.28 30.31 22.19
N ALA A 3 0.69 31.11 21.31
CA ALA A 3 -0.16 30.67 20.20
C ALA A 3 0.58 29.95 19.05
N ARG A 4 1.92 29.84 19.10
CA ARG A 4 2.74 29.24 18.01
C ARG A 4 3.31 27.84 18.33
N ARG A 5 3.20 27.32 19.56
CA ARG A 5 3.80 26.01 19.91
C ARG A 5 2.95 24.82 19.50
N ALA A 6 1.65 24.95 19.68
CA ALA A 6 0.67 24.06 19.10
C ALA A 6 -0.14 24.91 18.15
N ALA A 7 0.25 24.95 16.87
CA ALA A 7 -0.79 25.03 15.86
C ALA A 7 -1.69 23.83 16.16
N LYS A 8 -2.80 24.08 16.87
CA LYS A 8 -3.88 23.11 17.11
C LYS A 8 -4.32 22.66 15.73
N GLN A 9 -3.66 21.67 15.16
CA GLN A 9 -4.24 20.94 14.08
C GLN A 9 -5.42 20.23 14.73
N ALA A 10 -6.62 20.72 14.45
CA ALA A 10 -7.85 20.04 14.82
C ALA A 10 -7.92 18.77 13.98
N ILE A 11 -7.10 17.78 14.32
CA ILE A 11 -7.09 16.48 13.67
C ILE A 11 -8.36 15.76 14.13
N ASN A 12 -9.24 15.45 13.18
CA ASN A 12 -10.41 14.64 13.45
C ASN A 12 -9.99 13.16 13.57
N TRP A 13 -9.62 12.76 14.79
CA TRP A 13 -9.17 11.40 15.08
C TRP A 13 -10.22 10.33 14.81
N VAL A 14 -11.50 10.64 15.02
CA VAL A 14 -12.61 9.71 14.77
C VAL A 14 -12.75 9.42 13.27
N ALA A 15 -12.65 10.45 12.43
CA ALA A 15 -12.70 10.28 10.98
C ALA A 15 -11.50 9.50 10.45
N LEU A 16 -10.33 9.64 11.07
CA LEU A 16 -9.13 8.89 10.70
C LEU A 16 -9.25 7.43 11.10
N GLU A 17 -9.73 7.15 12.31
CA GLU A 17 -9.94 5.79 12.82
C GLU A 17 -10.91 4.98 11.95
N ASN A 18 -11.97 5.61 11.45
CA ASN A 18 -12.93 4.96 10.53
C ASN A 18 -12.37 4.64 9.14
N ARG A 19 -11.27 5.28 8.71
CA ARG A 19 -10.64 5.08 7.40
C ARG A 19 -9.50 4.05 7.42
N VAL A 20 -9.01 3.70 8.60
CA VAL A 20 -7.87 2.78 8.76
C VAL A 20 -8.35 1.33 8.54
N PRO A 21 -7.70 0.56 7.64
CA PRO A 21 -7.97 -0.86 7.47
C PRO A 21 -7.75 -1.64 8.77
N GLU A 22 -8.50 -2.73 8.98
CA GLU A 22 -8.46 -3.47 10.25
C GLU A 22 -7.07 -3.98 10.62
N ALA A 23 -6.32 -4.45 9.63
CA ALA A 23 -4.94 -4.92 9.80
C ALA A 23 -3.97 -3.83 10.28
N GLN A 24 -4.30 -2.55 10.14
CA GLN A 24 -3.45 -1.42 10.50
C GLN A 24 -3.93 -0.67 11.75
N LYS A 25 -5.03 -1.10 12.38
CA LYS A 25 -5.59 -0.46 13.59
C LYS A 25 -4.60 -0.43 14.76
N ASP A 26 -3.82 -1.49 14.93
CA ASP A 26 -2.82 -1.56 16.00
C ASP A 26 -1.68 -0.55 15.80
N ALA A 27 -1.17 -0.44 14.57
CA ALA A 27 -0.15 0.55 14.23
C ALA A 27 -0.68 1.99 14.43
N PHE A 28 -1.93 2.24 14.05
CA PHE A 28 -2.59 3.52 14.26
C PHE A 28 -2.76 3.86 15.75
N ARG A 29 -3.13 2.89 16.58
CA ARG A 29 -3.24 3.07 18.04
C ARG A 29 -1.88 3.46 18.63
N VAL A 30 -0.81 2.77 18.24
CA VAL A 30 0.55 3.10 18.67
C VAL A 30 0.92 4.52 18.26
N PHE A 31 0.72 4.89 16.99
CA PHE A 31 0.96 6.25 16.50
C PHE A 31 0.21 7.31 17.32
N ARG A 32 -1.08 7.09 17.60
CA ARG A 32 -1.91 7.99 18.42
C ARG A 32 -1.35 8.16 19.83
N THR A 33 -0.97 7.05 20.49
CA THR A 33 -0.38 7.13 21.83
C THR A 33 0.93 7.91 21.86
N HIS A 34 1.77 7.79 20.82
CA HIS A 34 2.99 8.59 20.71
C HIS A 34 2.67 10.07 20.49
N TYR A 35 1.73 10.39 19.60
CA TYR A 35 1.28 11.76 19.38
C TYR A 35 0.80 12.41 20.68
N ASP A 36 -0.12 11.76 21.40
CA ASP A 36 -0.68 12.27 22.65
C ASP A 36 0.41 12.45 23.72
N LYS A 37 1.33 11.49 23.83
CA LYS A 37 2.48 11.58 24.75
C LYS A 37 3.34 12.81 24.48
N TYR A 38 3.63 13.13 23.22
CA TYR A 38 4.43 14.31 22.89
C TYR A 38 3.63 15.60 23.05
N ALA A 39 2.34 15.61 22.70
CA ALA A 39 1.46 16.76 22.87
C ALA A 39 1.33 17.16 24.34
N LEU A 40 1.15 16.17 25.24
CA LEU A 40 1.12 16.40 26.68
C LEU A 40 2.43 16.98 27.19
N LYS A 41 3.57 16.39 26.83
CA LYS A 41 4.90 16.92 27.22
C LYS A 41 5.14 18.36 26.76
N VAL A 42 4.72 18.70 25.55
CA VAL A 42 4.85 20.07 25.03
C VAL A 42 3.96 21.04 25.83
N SER A 43 2.81 20.59 26.33
CA SER A 43 1.92 21.41 27.18
C SER A 43 2.41 21.57 28.61
N GLU A 44 3.11 20.56 29.16
CA GLU A 44 3.69 20.58 30.51
C GLU A 44 4.91 21.50 30.61
N LEU A 45 5.72 21.60 29.55
CA LEU A 45 6.97 22.34 29.57
C LEU A 45 6.74 23.85 29.35
N PRO A 46 7.25 24.71 30.25
CA PRO A 46 7.07 26.16 30.13
C PRO A 46 7.75 26.72 28.90
N ASN A 47 7.22 27.86 28.42
CA ASN A 47 7.71 28.47 27.19
C ASN A 47 9.03 29.20 27.34
N GLU A 48 9.25 29.75 28.51
CA GLU A 48 10.39 30.57 28.87
C GLU A 48 11.03 29.98 30.12
N LEU A 49 12.31 30.33 30.33
CA LEU A 49 13.02 30.01 31.55
C LEU A 49 12.18 30.51 32.76
N PRO A 50 11.96 29.67 33.79
CA PRO A 50 11.14 30.05 34.93
C PRO A 50 11.77 31.26 35.63
N GLN A 51 10.99 32.33 35.83
CA GLN A 51 11.50 33.53 36.49
C GLN A 51 11.90 33.20 37.94
N ILE A 52 13.19 33.41 38.25
CA ILE A 52 13.72 33.23 39.60
C ILE A 52 13.59 34.56 40.34
N ASP A 53 12.97 34.54 41.52
CA ASP A 53 12.90 35.71 42.40
C ASP A 53 14.24 35.91 43.13
N PHE A 54 15.15 36.67 42.52
CA PHE A 54 16.46 36.98 43.10
C PHE A 54 16.39 37.93 44.31
N GLU A 55 15.28 38.67 44.51
CA GLU A 55 15.14 39.59 45.64
C GLU A 55 14.95 38.84 46.96
N ALA A 56 14.13 37.77 46.95
CA ALA A 56 13.98 36.88 48.09
C ALA A 56 15.32 36.26 48.55
N TYR A 57 16.21 35.94 47.61
CA TYR A 57 17.52 35.34 47.92
C TYR A 57 18.58 36.34 48.37
N LYS A 58 18.52 37.61 47.92
CA LYS A 58 19.42 38.70 48.38
C LYS A 58 19.37 38.92 49.89
N SER A 59 18.24 38.60 50.54
CA SER A 59 18.04 38.73 51.98
C SER A 59 18.65 37.58 52.81
N LYS A 60 18.80 36.38 52.21
CA LYS A 60 19.21 35.15 52.91
C LYS A 60 20.68 34.81 52.71
N ILE A 61 21.31 35.34 51.66
CA ILE A 61 22.67 34.97 51.25
C ILE A 61 23.66 36.07 51.65
N THR A 62 24.73 35.67 52.33
CA THR A 62 25.78 36.58 52.84
C THR A 62 26.62 37.18 51.71
N ASN A 63 26.87 36.44 50.64
CA ASN A 63 27.69 36.87 49.51
C ASN A 63 26.83 37.38 48.33
N LYS A 64 26.58 38.69 48.32
CA LYS A 64 25.74 39.35 47.31
C LYS A 64 26.41 39.50 45.94
N ALA A 65 27.74 39.48 45.87
CA ALA A 65 28.49 39.61 44.62
C ALA A 65 28.27 38.39 43.70
N MET A 66 28.33 37.19 44.28
CA MET A 66 28.06 35.93 43.59
C MET A 66 26.63 35.89 43.01
N LEU A 67 25.65 36.41 43.74
CA LEU A 67 24.25 36.41 43.30
C LEU A 67 24.00 37.32 42.10
N ALA A 68 24.70 38.46 42.03
CA ALA A 68 24.64 39.36 40.88
C ALA A 68 25.30 38.76 39.63
N GLU A 69 26.32 37.93 39.78
CA GLU A 69 26.92 37.18 38.67
C GLU A 69 25.96 36.10 38.14
N PHE A 70 25.25 35.39 39.02
CA PHE A 70 24.23 34.41 38.60
C PHE A 70 23.04 35.05 37.88
N GLU A 71 22.55 36.20 38.35
CA GLU A 71 21.47 36.95 37.71
C GLU A 71 21.85 37.33 36.26
N LYS A 72 23.10 37.75 36.05
CA LYS A 72 23.66 38.05 34.72
C LYS A 72 23.79 36.80 33.85
N MET A 73 24.31 35.70 34.38
CA MET A 73 24.48 34.46 33.61
C MET A 73 23.13 33.80 33.25
N TYR A 74 22.15 33.89 34.14
CA TYR A 74 20.81 33.36 33.91
C TYR A 74 20.04 34.15 32.86
N SER A 75 20.10 35.48 32.92
CA SER A 75 19.47 36.34 31.90
C SER A 75 20.15 36.24 30.53
N ALA A 76 21.46 35.95 30.49
CA ALA A 76 22.19 35.74 29.25
C ALA A 76 21.96 34.35 28.61
N LEU A 77 21.40 33.39 29.35
CA LEU A 77 21.19 32.04 28.87
C LEU A 77 20.07 31.99 27.82
N LYS A 78 20.43 31.75 26.56
CA LYS A 78 19.49 31.50 25.47
C LYS A 78 19.57 30.05 25.04
N ILE A 79 18.51 29.28 25.30
CA ILE A 79 18.43 27.88 24.86
C ILE A 79 18.12 27.87 23.34
N PRO A 80 19.03 27.35 22.49
CA PRO A 80 18.75 27.25 21.06
C PRO A 80 17.65 26.23 20.79
N TYR A 81 16.81 26.51 19.80
CA TYR A 81 15.81 25.55 19.35
C TYR A 81 16.51 24.36 18.67
N PRO A 82 16.08 23.10 18.90
CA PRO A 82 16.69 21.96 18.26
C PRO A 82 16.55 22.04 16.74
N THR A 83 17.64 21.80 16.03
CA THR A 83 17.65 21.63 14.57
C THR A 83 17.29 20.19 14.21
N ASP A 84 16.50 20.01 13.15
CA ASP A 84 16.17 18.67 12.64
C ASP A 84 17.37 18.13 11.85
N VAL A 85 18.24 17.40 12.53
CA VAL A 85 19.47 16.82 11.95
C VAL A 85 19.15 15.73 10.92
N SER A 86 18.03 15.03 11.10
CA SER A 86 17.65 13.87 10.28
C SER A 86 16.72 14.22 9.11
N ASN A 87 16.38 15.50 8.92
CA ASN A 87 15.50 16.01 7.87
C ASN A 87 14.22 15.16 7.71
N VAL A 88 13.62 14.79 8.84
CA VAL A 88 12.44 13.90 8.86
C VAL A 88 11.26 14.61 8.21
N LYS A 89 11.14 15.93 8.40
CA LYS A 89 10.09 16.74 7.75
C LYS A 89 10.13 16.64 6.23
N GLY A 90 11.32 16.75 5.62
CA GLY A 90 11.46 16.67 4.17
C GLY A 90 11.09 15.28 3.62
N THR A 91 11.32 14.21 4.39
CA THR A 91 10.88 12.86 3.98
C THR A 91 9.37 12.71 4.01
N ILE A 92 8.70 13.27 5.02
CA ILE A 92 7.23 13.23 5.15
C ILE A 92 6.57 14.01 4.02
N GLU A 93 7.07 15.20 3.67
CA GLU A 93 6.53 15.99 2.56
C GLU A 93 6.64 15.28 1.21
N LYS A 94 7.69 14.48 1.00
CA LYS A 94 7.83 13.64 -0.20
C LYS A 94 6.81 12.51 -0.21
N GLN A 95 6.69 11.78 0.90
CA GLN A 95 5.71 10.69 1.05
C GLN A 95 4.26 11.20 0.88
N GLU A 96 3.96 12.41 1.36
CA GLU A 96 2.65 13.03 1.16
C GLU A 96 2.36 13.27 -0.33
N LYS A 97 3.32 13.84 -1.07
CA LYS A 97 3.17 14.08 -2.51
C LYS A 97 2.97 12.79 -3.29
N GLU A 98 3.78 11.78 -3.02
CA GLU A 98 3.68 10.45 -3.64
C GLU A 98 2.31 9.81 -3.33
N SER A 99 1.85 9.90 -2.09
CA SER A 99 0.54 9.36 -1.67
C SER A 99 -0.62 10.08 -2.37
N VAL A 100 -0.55 11.41 -2.51
CA VAL A 100 -1.57 12.20 -3.22
C VAL A 100 -1.64 11.82 -4.70
N GLU A 101 -0.50 11.59 -5.34
CA GLU A 101 -0.46 11.13 -6.73
C GLU A 101 -1.04 9.72 -6.89
N MET A 102 -0.72 8.79 -5.99
CA MET A 102 -1.31 7.44 -5.99
C MET A 102 -2.82 7.48 -5.79
N VAL A 103 -3.32 8.31 -4.87
CA VAL A 103 -4.76 8.47 -4.64
C VAL A 103 -5.47 9.02 -5.88
N LYS A 104 -4.89 10.01 -6.57
CA LYS A 104 -5.47 10.55 -7.81
C LYS A 104 -5.58 9.49 -8.91
N LYS A 105 -4.53 8.68 -9.10
CA LYS A 105 -4.54 7.57 -10.05
C LYS A 105 -5.62 6.55 -9.71
N TYR A 106 -5.70 6.17 -8.43
CA TYR A 106 -6.70 5.23 -7.96
C TYR A 106 -8.13 5.74 -8.19
N VAL A 107 -8.43 7.01 -7.87
CA VAL A 107 -9.75 7.60 -8.10
C VAL A 107 -10.12 7.53 -9.59
N ALA A 108 -9.20 7.91 -10.48
CA ALA A 108 -9.43 7.82 -11.92
C ALA A 108 -9.72 6.38 -12.39
N GLU A 109 -8.98 5.40 -11.89
CA GLU A 109 -9.25 3.98 -12.18
C GLU A 109 -10.61 3.50 -11.65
N GLN A 110 -11.02 3.96 -10.47
CA GLN A 110 -12.32 3.60 -9.91
C GLN A 110 -13.47 4.25 -10.68
N GLU A 111 -13.32 5.48 -11.16
CA GLU A 111 -14.33 6.15 -11.97
C GLU A 111 -14.61 5.37 -13.27
N VAL A 112 -13.56 4.86 -13.94
CA VAL A 112 -13.70 4.01 -15.13
C VAL A 112 -14.42 2.70 -14.79
N LYS A 113 -14.02 2.01 -13.72
CA LYS A 113 -14.70 0.78 -13.28
C LYS A 113 -16.16 1.02 -12.92
N LEU A 114 -16.47 2.17 -12.30
CA LEU A 114 -17.82 2.54 -11.92
C LEU A 114 -18.69 2.77 -13.17
N SER A 115 -18.16 3.39 -14.23
CA SER A 115 -18.87 3.47 -15.52
C SER A 115 -19.13 2.08 -16.12
N GLU A 116 -18.13 1.20 -16.16
CA GLU A 116 -18.29 -0.17 -16.68
C GLU A 116 -19.36 -0.96 -15.90
N ILE A 117 -19.33 -0.87 -14.56
CA ILE A 117 -20.31 -1.54 -13.69
C ILE A 117 -21.72 -0.99 -13.91
N LYS A 118 -21.87 0.33 -14.14
CA LYS A 118 -23.19 0.93 -14.45
C LYS A 118 -23.74 0.42 -15.78
N GLU A 119 -22.92 0.35 -16.81
CA GLU A 119 -23.32 -0.22 -18.11
C GLU A 119 -23.75 -1.69 -17.95
N ILE A 120 -23.02 -2.48 -17.16
CA ILE A 120 -23.39 -3.86 -16.85
C ILE A 120 -24.70 -3.93 -16.08
N LEU A 121 -24.94 -3.05 -15.11
CA LEU A 121 -26.21 -3.00 -14.37
C LEU A 121 -27.40 -2.69 -15.28
N ASP A 122 -27.22 -1.77 -16.24
CA ASP A 122 -28.25 -1.44 -17.23
C ASP A 122 -28.53 -2.65 -18.12
N ILE A 123 -27.50 -3.37 -18.57
CA ILE A 123 -27.65 -4.62 -19.32
C ILE A 123 -28.39 -5.67 -18.49
N ILE A 124 -28.02 -5.88 -17.22
CA ILE A 124 -28.70 -6.84 -16.33
C ILE A 124 -30.17 -6.45 -16.14
N GLY A 125 -30.49 -5.16 -16.07
CA GLY A 125 -31.87 -4.66 -16.00
C GLY A 125 -32.72 -5.04 -17.21
N THR A 126 -32.11 -5.29 -18.38
CA THR A 126 -32.82 -5.78 -19.58
C THR A 126 -33.10 -7.28 -19.54
N VAL A 127 -32.38 -8.04 -18.71
CA VAL A 127 -32.52 -9.49 -18.63
C VAL A 127 -33.77 -9.86 -17.81
N PRO A 128 -34.66 -10.72 -18.33
CA PRO A 128 -35.82 -11.18 -17.57
C PRO A 128 -35.42 -11.90 -16.27
N PRO A 129 -36.22 -11.80 -15.20
CA PRO A 129 -35.99 -12.57 -13.97
C PRO A 129 -35.91 -14.07 -14.24
N PRO A 130 -35.10 -14.82 -13.47
CA PRO A 130 -34.84 -16.24 -13.72
C PRO A 130 -36.10 -17.12 -13.70
N GLU A 131 -37.11 -16.76 -12.90
CA GLU A 131 -38.38 -17.48 -12.81
C GLU A 131 -39.19 -17.47 -14.12
N LYS A 132 -39.00 -16.44 -14.95
CA LYS A 132 -39.72 -16.26 -16.23
C LYS A 132 -38.86 -16.64 -17.44
N MET A 133 -37.65 -17.14 -17.20
CA MET A 133 -36.65 -17.38 -18.22
C MET A 133 -36.71 -18.84 -18.70
N SER A 134 -37.02 -19.04 -19.98
CA SER A 134 -36.89 -20.37 -20.59
C SER A 134 -35.41 -20.67 -20.88
N LYS A 135 -35.03 -21.95 -20.98
CA LYS A 135 -33.65 -22.36 -21.29
C LYS A 135 -33.13 -21.73 -22.59
N GLN A 136 -33.98 -21.60 -23.60
CA GLN A 136 -33.65 -20.99 -24.89
C GLN A 136 -33.37 -19.49 -24.74
N MET A 137 -34.19 -18.77 -23.97
CA MET A 137 -33.95 -17.36 -23.64
C MET A 137 -32.64 -17.20 -22.86
N PHE A 138 -32.33 -18.13 -21.95
CA PHE A 138 -31.07 -18.14 -21.22
C PHE A 138 -29.85 -18.22 -22.12
N TYR A 139 -29.86 -19.11 -23.11
CA TYR A 139 -28.77 -19.19 -24.07
C TYR A 139 -28.69 -17.99 -25.02
N HIS A 140 -29.81 -17.29 -25.26
CA HIS A 140 -29.82 -16.07 -26.06
C HIS A 140 -29.14 -14.90 -25.35
N TYR A 141 -29.45 -14.67 -24.07
CA TYR A 141 -28.82 -13.62 -23.27
C TYR A 141 -27.41 -13.98 -22.81
N PHE A 142 -27.12 -15.26 -22.56
CA PHE A 142 -25.82 -15.75 -22.09
C PHE A 142 -25.19 -16.76 -23.08
N PRO A 143 -24.71 -16.29 -24.25
CA PRO A 143 -24.18 -17.16 -25.29
C PRO A 143 -22.93 -17.94 -24.83
N ASN A 144 -22.13 -17.40 -23.91
CA ASN A 144 -20.96 -18.09 -23.35
C ASN A 144 -21.31 -19.30 -22.47
N MET A 145 -22.54 -19.34 -21.94
CA MET A 145 -23.06 -20.46 -21.16
C MET A 145 -23.92 -21.42 -22.01
N ALA A 146 -24.13 -21.09 -23.28
CA ALA A 146 -24.86 -21.96 -24.21
C ALA A 146 -24.05 -23.23 -24.51
N ARG A 147 -24.73 -24.39 -24.46
CA ARG A 147 -24.14 -25.67 -24.86
C ARG A 147 -23.81 -25.59 -26.34
N ASN A 148 -22.54 -25.37 -26.66
CA ASN A 148 -22.06 -25.34 -28.03
C ASN A 148 -22.06 -26.77 -28.60
N PRO A 149 -22.91 -27.08 -29.61
CA PRO A 149 -22.95 -28.43 -30.20
C PRO A 149 -21.64 -28.81 -30.89
N ASN A 150 -20.81 -27.83 -31.27
CA ASN A 150 -19.78 -28.01 -32.29
C ASN A 150 -18.34 -27.70 -31.85
N PHE A 151 -18.05 -27.41 -30.58
CA PHE A 151 -16.66 -27.01 -30.22
C PHE A 151 -15.79 -28.03 -29.49
N ARG A 152 -16.30 -29.10 -28.86
CA ARG A 152 -15.43 -30.20 -28.35
C ARG A 152 -16.09 -31.44 -27.74
N ASN A 153 -17.40 -31.47 -27.49
CA ASN A 153 -18.06 -32.68 -26.99
C ASN A 153 -19.52 -32.74 -27.47
N PRO A 154 -19.81 -33.30 -28.66
CA PRO A 154 -21.15 -33.78 -28.94
C PRO A 154 -21.44 -34.83 -27.86
N GLY A 155 -22.60 -34.77 -27.19
CA GLY A 155 -22.93 -35.80 -26.19
C GLY A 155 -22.80 -37.20 -26.78
N PHE A 156 -22.58 -38.22 -25.95
CA PHE A 156 -22.56 -39.60 -26.44
C PHE A 156 -23.93 -39.95 -27.07
N GLN A 157 -23.93 -40.62 -28.22
CA GLN A 157 -25.15 -41.01 -28.94
C GLN A 157 -25.76 -42.27 -28.29
N PRO A 158 -27.10 -42.42 -28.16
CA PRO A 158 -28.19 -41.65 -28.79
C PRO A 158 -28.53 -40.34 -28.08
N PHE A 159 -28.91 -39.34 -28.87
CA PHE A 159 -29.24 -38.00 -28.38
C PHE A 159 -30.66 -37.89 -27.78
N ASP A 160 -31.51 -38.89 -28.05
CA ASP A 160 -32.94 -38.87 -27.74
C ASP A 160 -33.31 -39.66 -26.46
N ASP A 161 -32.35 -40.39 -25.86
CA ASP A 161 -32.57 -41.16 -24.63
C ASP A 161 -32.12 -40.37 -23.39
N PRO A 162 -33.05 -39.97 -22.49
CA PRO A 162 -32.72 -39.18 -21.31
C PRO A 162 -31.80 -39.93 -20.34
N ASP A 163 -32.03 -41.23 -20.14
CA ASP A 163 -31.33 -42.05 -19.14
C ASP A 163 -29.83 -42.21 -19.46
N SER A 164 -29.48 -42.23 -20.76
CA SER A 164 -28.08 -42.33 -21.21
C SER A 164 -27.29 -41.01 -21.06
N GLN A 165 -27.98 -39.89 -20.80
CA GLN A 165 -27.36 -38.57 -20.65
C GLN A 165 -27.10 -38.21 -19.17
N ILE A 166 -27.73 -38.90 -18.22
CA ILE A 166 -27.71 -38.55 -16.78
C ILE A 166 -26.35 -38.83 -16.13
N ASP A 167 -25.65 -39.91 -16.52
CA ASP A 167 -24.33 -40.25 -15.96
C ASP A 167 -23.26 -39.17 -16.25
N SER A 168 -23.38 -38.48 -17.40
CA SER A 168 -22.42 -37.46 -17.83
C SER A 168 -22.49 -36.13 -17.05
N LEU A 169 -23.49 -35.97 -16.16
CA LEU A 169 -23.62 -34.80 -15.28
C LEU A 169 -22.85 -34.97 -13.97
N ASN A 170 -22.54 -36.21 -13.56
CA ASN A 170 -21.81 -36.53 -12.33
C ASN A 170 -20.33 -36.85 -12.55
N GLU A 171 -19.87 -36.93 -13.81
CA GLU A 171 -18.45 -37.08 -14.09
C GLU A 171 -17.74 -35.71 -14.04
N PRO A 172 -16.64 -35.57 -13.27
CA PRO A 172 -15.81 -34.37 -13.33
C PRO A 172 -15.22 -34.27 -14.74
N ARG A 173 -15.80 -33.41 -15.57
CA ARG A 173 -15.36 -33.19 -16.95
C ARG A 173 -13.95 -32.60 -16.95
N TYR A 174 -12.97 -33.40 -17.32
CA TYR A 174 -11.62 -32.97 -17.62
C TYR A 174 -11.61 -32.01 -18.82
N ASN A 175 -11.66 -30.72 -18.53
CA ASN A 175 -11.01 -29.69 -19.32
C ASN A 175 -10.03 -28.93 -18.42
N THR A 176 -9.04 -29.63 -17.88
CA THR A 176 -7.88 -28.95 -17.31
C THR A 176 -7.03 -28.37 -18.45
N ILE A 177 -7.42 -27.20 -18.96
CA ILE A 177 -6.45 -26.12 -18.85
C ILE A 177 -6.32 -25.98 -17.34
N ASP A 178 -5.29 -26.58 -16.76
CA ASP A 178 -5.12 -26.75 -15.31
C ASP A 178 -5.59 -25.45 -14.64
N GLU A 179 -6.79 -25.44 -14.04
CA GLU A 179 -7.45 -24.18 -13.64
C GLU A 179 -6.61 -23.46 -12.57
N ARG A 180 -5.68 -24.20 -11.95
CA ARG A 180 -4.53 -23.67 -11.19
C ARG A 180 -3.71 -22.61 -11.92
N ILE A 181 -3.65 -22.60 -13.24
CA ILE A 181 -2.89 -21.61 -14.05
C ILE A 181 -3.63 -20.27 -14.10
N LEU A 182 -4.97 -20.30 -14.19
CA LEU A 182 -5.81 -19.11 -14.27
C LEU A 182 -6.00 -18.44 -12.91
N TRP A 183 -5.94 -19.22 -11.82
CA TRP A 183 -6.09 -18.73 -10.44
C TRP A 183 -4.76 -18.58 -9.67
N ARG A 184 -3.61 -18.77 -10.33
CA ARG A 184 -2.28 -18.56 -9.73
C ARG A 184 -2.00 -17.08 -9.51
N THR A 185 -1.38 -16.78 -8.36
CA THR A 185 -0.88 -15.44 -8.09
C THR A 185 0.15 -15.04 -9.16
N PRO A 186 0.31 -13.74 -9.48
CA PRO A 186 1.30 -13.29 -10.45
C PRO A 186 2.71 -13.84 -10.17
N MET A 187 3.07 -13.97 -8.90
CA MET A 187 4.37 -14.46 -8.43
C MET A 187 4.63 -15.93 -8.78
N GLU A 188 3.61 -16.79 -8.77
CA GLU A 188 3.74 -18.20 -9.13
C GLU A 188 3.82 -18.42 -10.64
N ARG A 189 3.27 -17.50 -11.43
CA ARG A 189 3.45 -17.49 -12.90
C ARG A 189 4.86 -17.05 -13.28
N GLU A 190 5.37 -16.00 -12.64
CA GLU A 190 6.74 -15.52 -12.85
C GLU A 190 7.79 -16.57 -12.45
N ALA A 191 7.57 -17.34 -11.38
CA ALA A 191 8.50 -18.40 -10.95
C ALA A 191 8.59 -19.58 -11.94
N ASP A 192 7.47 -19.96 -12.57
CA ASP A 192 7.45 -21.03 -13.59
C ASP A 192 8.05 -20.55 -14.92
N ASP A 193 7.82 -19.30 -15.31
CA ASP A 193 8.48 -18.68 -16.46
C ASP A 193 9.99 -18.52 -16.22
N GLU A 194 10.40 -18.06 -15.04
CA GLU A 194 11.80 -18.04 -14.64
C GLU A 194 12.41 -19.43 -14.66
N ALA A 195 11.74 -20.47 -14.13
CA ALA A 195 12.24 -21.85 -14.18
C ALA A 195 12.38 -22.38 -15.61
N LYS A 196 11.43 -22.05 -16.48
CA LYS A 196 11.43 -22.44 -17.91
C LYS A 196 12.54 -21.75 -18.70
N TYR A 197 12.84 -20.48 -18.39
CA TYR A 197 13.87 -19.70 -19.10
C TYR A 197 15.22 -19.61 -18.36
N ARG A 198 15.32 -20.12 -17.12
CA ARG A 198 16.56 -20.16 -16.30
C ARG A 198 17.78 -20.72 -17.02
N PRO A 199 17.71 -21.88 -17.72
CA PRO A 199 18.88 -22.40 -18.41
C PRO A 199 19.33 -21.47 -19.56
N LEU A 200 18.40 -20.76 -20.20
CA LEU A 200 18.72 -19.79 -21.26
C LEU A 200 19.33 -18.51 -20.69
N ILE A 201 18.84 -18.06 -19.52
CA ILE A 201 19.38 -16.90 -18.80
C ILE A 201 20.79 -17.19 -18.28
N GLU A 202 21.01 -18.38 -17.70
CA GLU A 202 22.32 -18.83 -17.23
C GLU A 202 23.29 -19.04 -18.39
N ALA A 203 22.84 -19.61 -19.51
CA ALA A 203 23.65 -19.71 -20.72
C ALA A 203 24.01 -18.34 -21.31
N LYS A 204 23.10 -17.36 -21.25
CA LYS A 204 23.36 -15.99 -21.69
C LYS A 204 24.37 -15.28 -20.77
N LYS A 205 24.19 -15.38 -19.45
CA LYS A 205 25.14 -14.85 -18.45
C LYS A 205 26.52 -15.52 -18.55
N ALA A 206 26.57 -16.82 -18.81
CA ALA A 206 27.83 -17.53 -19.02
C ALA A 206 28.54 -17.08 -20.30
N LYS A 207 27.79 -16.84 -21.39
CA LYS A 207 28.35 -16.24 -22.62
C LYS A 207 28.85 -14.81 -22.41
N GLU A 208 28.10 -13.97 -21.69
CA GLU A 208 28.48 -12.59 -21.36
C GLU A 208 29.70 -12.55 -20.42
N ALA A 209 29.79 -13.45 -19.44
CA ALA A 209 30.95 -13.57 -18.56
C ALA A 209 32.20 -14.09 -19.29
N LEU A 210 32.04 -14.94 -20.31
CA LEU A 210 33.14 -15.38 -21.17
C LEU A 210 33.61 -14.25 -22.11
N ALA A 211 32.69 -13.40 -22.58
CA ALA A 211 33.02 -12.20 -23.35
C ALA A 211 33.78 -11.17 -22.48
N ALA A 212 33.34 -10.93 -21.24
CA ALA A 212 34.03 -10.04 -20.31
C ALA A 212 35.45 -10.52 -19.94
N LYS A 213 35.64 -11.84 -19.78
CA LYS A 213 36.99 -12.43 -19.58
C LYS A 213 37.87 -12.39 -20.83
N GLY A 214 37.27 -12.38 -22.02
CA GLY A 214 37.98 -12.19 -23.28
C GLY A 214 38.48 -10.75 -23.46
N GLU A 215 37.73 -9.76 -22.99
CA GLU A 215 38.11 -8.35 -23.06
C GLU A 215 39.26 -8.00 -22.10
N ASP A 216 39.29 -8.56 -20.89
CA ASP A 216 40.42 -8.37 -19.95
C ASP A 216 41.75 -8.94 -20.48
N SER A 217 41.71 -10.03 -21.25
CA SER A 217 42.91 -10.60 -21.87
C SER A 217 43.43 -9.79 -23.06
N ALA A 218 42.58 -9.01 -23.73
CA ALA A 218 42.97 -8.09 -24.78
C ALA A 218 43.54 -6.76 -24.22
N GLU A 219 43.08 -6.33 -23.04
CA GLU A 219 43.58 -5.10 -22.40
C GLU A 219 44.91 -5.31 -21.65
N VAL A 220 45.18 -6.52 -21.14
CA VAL A 220 46.49 -6.87 -20.56
C VAL A 220 47.58 -7.05 -21.63
N ALA A 221 47.23 -7.40 -22.87
CA ALA A 221 48.19 -7.52 -23.98
C ALA A 221 48.64 -6.17 -24.57
N LYS A 222 47.96 -5.06 -24.27
CA LYS A 222 48.35 -3.70 -24.70
C LYS A 222 49.22 -2.95 -23.69
N LYS A 223 49.56 -3.58 -22.55
CA LYS A 223 50.35 -2.93 -21.47
C LYS A 223 51.66 -3.64 -21.13
N LYS A 224 52.17 -4.49 -22.02
CA LYS A 224 53.57 -4.97 -22.00
C LYS A 224 54.33 -4.48 -23.22
#